data_AF-A0A9Q3GV50-F1
#
_entry.id   AF-A0A9Q3GV50-F1
#
_cell.length_a   1.000
_cell.length_b   1.000
_cell.length_c   1.000
_cell.angle_alpha   90.00
_cell.angle_beta   90.00
_cell.angle_gamma   90.00
#
_symmetry.space_group_name_H-M   'P 1'
#
loop_
_entity.id
_entity.type
_entity.pdbx_description
1 polymer ?
#
loop_
_entity_poly.entity_id
_entity_poly.type
_entity_poly.pdbx_seq_one_letter_code
_entity_poly.pdbx_strand_id
1 'polypeptide(L)'
;MWKRACEKGAKFIAEAKEYNKQRWDISHMEPDFKEGDQVKHPVFPVSFVKPYFQTGEDKFPSRKKNPRPPEIVEVEDFTGPVKKIIKARKIRLNGKDHRQYLVRFNNQTVDKDKWLAEDAIQNGNLHLKRFRASRRTEQSHQ
;
A
#
# COMPACT_ATOMS: atom_id res chain seq x y z
N MET A 1 -15.44 19.82 32.01
CA MET A 1 -13.98 19.96 31.79
C MET A 1 -13.63 20.06 30.29
N TRP A 2 -14.20 19.24 29.42
CA TRP A 2 -13.91 19.21 27.97
C TRP A 2 -14.31 20.47 27.16
N LYS A 3 -15.45 21.11 27.48
CA LYS A 3 -15.90 22.34 26.76
C LYS A 3 -14.89 23.50 26.79
N ARG A 4 -14.28 23.74 27.96
CA ARG A 4 -13.23 24.77 28.14
C ARG A 4 -11.95 24.44 27.34
N ALA A 5 -11.65 23.16 27.13
CA ALA A 5 -10.50 22.76 26.33
C ALA A 5 -10.75 23.00 24.83
N CYS A 6 -11.95 22.69 24.33
CA CYS A 6 -12.35 23.00 22.94
C CYS A 6 -12.34 24.51 22.67
N GLU A 7 -12.87 25.32 23.60
CA GLU A 7 -12.86 26.79 23.48
C GLU A 7 -11.44 27.37 23.42
N LYS A 8 -10.52 26.85 24.24
CA LYS A 8 -9.10 27.25 24.18
C LYS A 8 -8.46 26.83 22.85
N GLY A 9 -8.72 25.61 22.39
CA GLY A 9 -8.23 25.12 21.10
C GLY A 9 -8.70 26.00 19.92
N ALA A 10 -9.97 26.39 19.91
CA ALA A 10 -10.51 27.27 18.87
C ALA A 10 -9.84 28.65 18.87
N LYS A 11 -9.55 29.21 20.05
CA LYS A 11 -8.83 30.50 20.18
C LYS A 11 -7.40 30.41 19.62
N PHE A 12 -6.66 29.36 19.95
CA PHE A 12 -5.30 29.17 19.42
C PHE A 12 -5.27 29.04 17.90
N ILE A 13 -6.27 28.36 17.33
CA ILE A 13 -6.37 28.21 15.87
C ILE A 13 -6.68 29.56 15.21
N ALA A 14 -7.57 30.37 15.80
CA ALA A 14 -7.90 31.69 15.29
C ALA A 14 -6.69 32.64 15.34
N GLU A 15 -5.99 32.66 16.48
CA GLU A 15 -4.79 33.47 16.69
C GLU A 15 -3.66 33.09 15.73
N ALA A 16 -3.44 31.79 15.51
CA ALA A 16 -2.45 31.31 14.55
C ALA A 16 -2.77 31.72 13.10
N LYS A 17 -4.07 31.70 12.72
CA LYS A 17 -4.51 32.17 11.39
C LYS A 17 -4.29 33.68 11.23
N GLU A 18 -4.59 34.46 12.25
CA GLU A 18 -4.44 35.91 12.24
C GLU A 18 -2.97 36.33 12.20
N TYR A 19 -2.11 35.67 12.99
CA TYR A 19 -0.66 35.86 12.95
C TYR A 19 -0.06 35.56 11.56
N ASN A 20 -0.50 34.47 10.92
CA ASN A 20 -0.03 34.10 9.58
C ASN A 20 -0.48 35.13 8.53
N LYS A 21 -1.74 35.55 8.59
CA LYS A 21 -2.29 36.57 7.70
C LYS A 21 -1.51 37.90 7.82
N GLN A 22 -1.31 38.40 9.04
CA GLN A 22 -0.55 39.64 9.27
C GLN A 22 0.90 39.53 8.76
N ARG A 23 1.56 38.38 8.97
CA ARG A 23 2.92 38.15 8.48
C ARG A 23 3.00 38.09 6.95
N TRP A 24 2.00 37.51 6.32
CA TRP A 24 1.93 37.40 4.86
C TRP A 24 1.65 38.76 4.23
N ASP A 25 0.66 39.51 4.75
CA ASP A 25 0.27 40.84 4.27
C ASP A 25 1.39 41.89 4.42
N ILE A 26 2.23 41.81 5.48
CA ILE A 26 3.37 42.73 5.66
C ILE A 26 4.47 42.51 4.61
N SER A 27 4.65 41.27 4.15
CA SER A 27 5.76 40.90 3.27
C SER A 27 5.37 40.81 1.79
N HIS A 28 4.07 40.73 1.47
CA HIS A 28 3.57 40.62 0.11
C HIS A 28 2.95 41.94 -0.32
N MET A 29 3.68 42.71 -1.14
CA MET A 29 3.06 43.72 -1.99
C MET A 29 2.63 43.03 -3.28
N GLU A 30 1.34 43.14 -3.62
CA GLU A 30 0.89 42.71 -4.93
C GLU A 30 1.62 43.53 -6.01
N PRO A 31 2.23 42.88 -7.01
CA PRO A 31 2.85 43.60 -8.11
C PRO A 31 1.78 44.37 -8.88
N ASP A 32 2.08 45.61 -9.27
CA ASP A 32 1.16 46.44 -10.05
C ASP A 32 1.16 45.97 -11.52
N PHE A 33 0.31 44.99 -11.84
CA PHE A 33 0.12 44.47 -13.19
C PHE A 33 -0.96 45.26 -13.93
N LYS A 34 -0.70 45.67 -15.17
CA LYS A 34 -1.69 46.33 -16.03
C LYS A 34 -2.17 45.41 -17.14
N GLU A 35 -3.42 45.60 -17.56
CA GLU A 35 -4.01 44.84 -18.69
C GLU A 35 -3.17 45.06 -19.95
N GLY A 36 -2.50 44.00 -20.42
CA GLY A 36 -1.59 44.04 -21.58
C GLY A 36 -0.14 43.68 -21.26
N ASP A 37 0.26 43.58 -19.99
CA ASP A 37 1.61 43.17 -19.61
C ASP A 37 1.87 41.68 -19.91
N GLN A 38 2.89 41.40 -20.73
CA GLN A 38 3.39 40.04 -20.93
C GLN A 38 4.30 39.62 -19.77
N VAL A 39 3.71 39.14 -18.68
CA VAL A 39 4.43 38.59 -17.54
C VAL A 39 5.06 37.24 -17.92
N LYS A 40 6.21 37.26 -18.59
CA LYS A 40 7.03 36.07 -18.81
C LYS A 40 7.93 35.88 -17.59
N HIS A 41 7.69 34.83 -16.80
CA HIS A 41 8.59 34.46 -15.70
C HIS A 41 10.01 34.24 -16.28
N PRO A 42 11.07 34.83 -15.69
CA PRO A 42 12.43 34.76 -16.23
C PRO A 42 12.98 33.32 -16.27
N VAL A 43 12.37 32.41 -15.51
CA VAL A 43 12.66 30.98 -15.51
C VAL A 43 11.41 30.22 -15.93
N PHE A 44 10.89 30.47 -17.13
CA PHE A 44 10.08 29.45 -17.79
C PHE A 44 11.05 28.47 -18.45
N PRO A 45 11.15 27.22 -17.97
CA PRO A 45 12.03 26.26 -18.61
C PRO A 45 11.53 26.00 -20.03
N VAL A 46 12.45 26.05 -21.00
CA VAL A 46 12.22 25.83 -22.44
C VAL A 46 11.60 24.44 -22.72
N SER A 47 11.46 23.58 -21.70
CA SER A 47 10.72 22.31 -21.76
C SER A 47 9.23 22.47 -22.09
N PHE A 48 8.57 23.58 -21.69
CA PHE A 48 7.15 23.79 -22.01
C PHE A 48 6.93 24.31 -23.45
N VAL A 49 7.99 24.76 -24.11
CA VAL A 49 7.96 25.21 -25.52
C VAL A 49 8.34 24.08 -26.47
N LYS A 50 8.63 22.87 -25.98
CA LYS A 50 8.93 21.73 -26.85
C LYS A 50 7.63 21.22 -27.47
N PRO A 51 7.41 21.35 -28.80
CA PRO A 51 6.25 20.75 -29.45
C PRO A 51 6.34 19.23 -29.34
N TYR A 52 5.32 18.61 -28.73
CA TYR A 52 5.17 17.16 -28.71
C TYR A 52 4.72 16.69 -30.10
N PHE A 53 5.66 16.21 -30.91
CA PHE A 53 5.33 15.52 -32.14
C PHE A 53 4.93 14.08 -31.84
N GLN A 54 3.91 13.57 -32.55
CA GLN A 54 3.59 12.15 -32.51
C GLN A 54 4.82 11.34 -32.93
N THR A 55 5.07 10.24 -32.20
CA THR A 55 6.17 9.32 -32.51
C THR A 55 5.72 8.43 -33.68
N GLY A 56 5.86 8.95 -34.91
CA GLY A 56 5.69 8.18 -36.13
C GLY A 56 6.97 7.42 -36.50
N GLU A 57 6.81 6.25 -37.14
CA GLU A 57 7.94 5.43 -37.62
C GLU A 57 8.75 6.17 -38.70
N ASP A 58 8.08 6.99 -39.52
CA ASP A 58 8.69 7.82 -40.56
C ASP A 58 9.68 8.86 -40.00
N LYS A 59 9.38 9.41 -38.80
CA LYS A 59 10.20 10.45 -38.17
C LYS A 59 11.35 9.87 -37.34
N PHE A 60 11.24 8.62 -36.87
CA PHE A 60 12.22 7.99 -35.98
C PHE A 60 12.46 6.52 -36.35
N PRO A 61 13.05 6.23 -37.52
CA PRO A 61 13.20 4.86 -38.05
C PRO A 61 14.08 3.95 -37.18
N SER A 62 15.05 4.51 -36.46
CA SER A 62 15.98 3.76 -35.60
C SER A 62 15.46 3.53 -34.17
N ARG A 63 14.23 3.95 -33.84
CA ARG A 63 13.68 3.81 -32.48
C ARG A 63 13.19 2.38 -32.26
N LYS A 64 13.94 1.59 -31.50
CA LYS A 64 13.52 0.25 -31.05
C LYS A 64 12.33 0.37 -30.09
N LYS A 65 11.23 -0.34 -30.34
CA LYS A 65 10.11 -0.46 -29.40
C LYS A 65 10.57 -1.35 -28.24
N ASN A 66 10.49 -0.85 -27.00
CA ASN A 66 10.78 -1.68 -25.83
C ASN A 66 9.74 -2.82 -25.78
N PRO A 67 10.17 -4.06 -25.47
CA PRO A 67 9.22 -5.16 -25.30
C PRO A 67 8.26 -4.83 -24.16
N ARG A 68 7.00 -5.27 -24.29
CA ARG A 68 6.02 -5.17 -23.21
C ARG A 68 6.57 -5.93 -21.99
N PRO A 69 6.42 -5.41 -20.75
CA PRO A 69 6.72 -6.19 -19.55
C PRO A 69 6.01 -7.55 -19.58
N PRO A 70 6.63 -8.62 -19.06
CA PRO A 70 5.96 -9.92 -18.98
C PRO A 70 4.68 -9.80 -18.15
N GLU A 71 3.64 -10.54 -18.53
CA GLU A 71 2.41 -10.64 -17.75
C GLU A 71 2.71 -11.29 -16.39
N ILE A 72 2.18 -10.71 -15.32
CA ILE A 72 2.30 -11.26 -13.97
C ILE A 72 1.37 -12.47 -13.90
N VAL A 73 1.93 -13.67 -13.97
CA VAL A 73 1.17 -14.91 -13.78
C VAL A 73 0.90 -15.06 -12.28
N GLU A 74 -0.38 -15.07 -11.88
CA GLU A 74 -0.78 -15.47 -10.54
C GLU A 74 -0.39 -16.93 -10.35
N VAL A 75 0.64 -17.19 -9.53
CA VAL A 75 1.13 -18.54 -9.27
C VAL A 75 0.00 -19.33 -8.61
N GLU A 76 -0.55 -20.30 -9.34
CA GLU A 76 -1.65 -21.14 -8.88
C GLU A 76 -1.43 -21.64 -7.44
N ASP A 77 -2.50 -21.60 -6.66
CA ASP A 77 -2.47 -22.07 -5.29
C ASP A 77 -2.21 -23.57 -5.26
N PHE A 78 -0.93 -23.90 -5.05
CA PHE A 78 -0.43 -25.27 -5.01
C PHE A 78 -1.27 -26.13 -4.06
N THR A 79 -2.13 -26.97 -4.64
CA THR A 79 -2.95 -27.95 -3.94
C THR A 79 -2.17 -29.26 -3.86
N GLY A 80 -1.09 -29.22 -3.07
CA GLY A 80 -0.25 -30.39 -2.82
C GLY A 80 -0.67 -31.17 -1.57
N PRO A 81 -0.22 -32.44 -1.43
CA PRO A 81 -0.44 -33.21 -0.22
C PRO A 81 0.27 -32.54 0.97
N VAL A 82 -0.48 -32.37 2.06
CA VAL A 82 -0.02 -31.68 3.26
C VAL A 82 0.84 -32.59 4.13
N LYS A 83 1.99 -32.09 4.58
CA LYS A 83 2.87 -32.78 5.54
C LYS A 83 2.36 -32.57 6.96
N LYS A 84 2.32 -31.30 7.40
CA LYS A 84 1.93 -30.91 8.76
C LYS A 84 1.50 -29.45 8.84
N ILE A 85 0.74 -29.14 9.89
CA ILE A 85 0.40 -27.77 10.30
C ILE A 85 1.39 -27.34 11.38
N ILE A 86 1.93 -26.13 11.25
CA ILE A 86 2.98 -25.60 12.14
C ILE A 86 2.42 -24.58 13.11
N LYS A 87 1.62 -23.64 12.60
CA LYS A 87 1.07 -22.53 13.38
C LYS A 87 -0.41 -22.33 13.06
N ALA A 88 -1.10 -21.67 13.98
CA ALA A 88 -2.45 -21.20 13.80
C ALA A 88 -2.49 -19.71 14.10
N ARG A 89 -3.31 -18.95 13.36
CA ARG A 89 -3.60 -17.54 13.62
C ARG A 89 -5.08 -17.25 13.41
N LYS A 90 -5.57 -16.19 14.04
CA LYS A 90 -6.95 -15.69 13.88
C LYS A 90 -6.89 -14.33 13.20
N ILE A 91 -7.64 -14.15 12.13
CA ILE A 91 -7.68 -12.92 11.34
C ILE A 91 -9.14 -12.49 11.21
N ARG A 92 -9.39 -11.19 11.26
CA ARG A 92 -10.72 -10.63 11.01
C ARG A 92 -10.82 -10.18 9.55
N LEU A 93 -11.59 -10.89 8.75
CA LEU A 93 -11.87 -10.57 7.34
C LEU A 93 -13.36 -10.27 7.21
N ASN A 94 -13.71 -9.16 6.56
CA ASN A 94 -15.11 -8.74 6.36
C ASN A 94 -15.94 -8.72 7.67
N GLY A 95 -15.32 -8.27 8.76
CA GLY A 95 -15.93 -8.22 10.09
C GLY A 95 -16.09 -9.57 10.81
N LYS A 96 -15.84 -10.69 10.13
CA LYS A 96 -15.89 -12.05 10.67
C LYS A 96 -14.51 -12.55 11.06
N ASP A 97 -14.47 -13.33 12.14
CA ASP A 97 -13.24 -13.92 12.63
C ASP A 97 -12.98 -15.28 11.96
N HIS A 98 -11.90 -15.36 11.19
CA HIS A 98 -11.46 -16.57 10.51
C HIS A 98 -10.19 -17.14 11.15
N ARG A 99 -10.10 -18.46 11.23
CA ARG A 99 -8.87 -19.16 11.64
C ARG A 99 -8.11 -19.60 10.39
N GLN A 100 -6.81 -19.34 10.39
CA GLN A 100 -5.90 -19.81 9.37
C GLN A 100 -4.79 -20.65 10.00
N TYR A 101 -4.29 -21.58 9.23
CA TYR A 101 -3.26 -22.53 9.62
C TYR A 101 -2.08 -22.42 8.66
N LEU A 102 -0.87 -22.38 9.21
CA LEU A 102 0.36 -22.38 8.42
C LEU A 102 0.69 -23.83 8.06
N VAL A 103 0.55 -24.15 6.79
CA VAL A 103 0.63 -25.49 6.25
C VAL A 103 1.98 -25.69 5.57
N ARG A 104 2.66 -26.79 5.91
CA ARG A 104 3.83 -27.27 5.21
C ARG A 104 3.47 -28.43 4.30
N PHE A 105 3.81 -28.33 3.03
CA PHE A 105 3.54 -29.34 2.02
C PHE A 105 4.63 -30.43 1.99
N ASN A 106 4.27 -31.61 1.49
CA ASN A 106 5.25 -32.66 1.22
C ASN A 106 6.19 -32.22 0.08
N ASN A 107 7.48 -32.55 0.22
CA ASN A 107 8.52 -32.29 -0.79
C ASN A 107 8.68 -30.82 -1.19
N GLN A 108 8.27 -29.88 -0.34
CA GLN A 108 8.48 -28.44 -0.55
C GLN A 108 9.38 -27.83 0.52
N THR A 109 10.08 -26.77 0.13
CA THR A 109 10.91 -25.96 1.03
C THR A 109 10.05 -25.08 1.92
N VAL A 110 10.65 -24.59 3.02
CA VAL A 110 10.00 -23.74 4.02
C VAL A 110 9.39 -22.48 3.39
N ASP A 111 9.99 -21.98 2.30
CA ASP A 111 9.55 -20.75 1.62
C ASP A 111 8.18 -20.89 0.96
N LYS A 112 7.73 -22.13 0.72
CA LYS A 112 6.42 -22.42 0.14
C LYS A 112 5.34 -22.72 1.18
N ASP A 113 5.65 -22.59 2.47
CA ASP A 113 4.65 -22.73 3.54
C ASP A 113 3.60 -21.62 3.42
N LYS A 114 2.32 -21.98 3.34
CA LYS A 114 1.20 -21.04 3.11
C LYS A 114 0.21 -21.04 4.27
N TRP A 115 -0.40 -19.88 4.51
CA TRP A 115 -1.52 -19.74 5.44
C TRP A 115 -2.83 -20.08 4.73
N LEU A 116 -3.46 -21.19 5.12
CA LEU A 116 -4.70 -21.68 4.53
C LEU A 116 -5.85 -21.68 5.54
N ALA A 117 -7.07 -21.51 5.05
CA ALA A 117 -8.28 -21.75 5.83
C ALA A 117 -8.49 -23.26 6.05
N GLU A 118 -9.33 -23.63 7.01
CA GLU A 118 -9.65 -25.03 7.33
C GLU A 118 -10.19 -25.79 6.10
N ASP A 119 -11.06 -25.14 5.32
CA ASP A 119 -11.73 -25.74 4.16
C ASP A 119 -10.79 -25.97 2.97
N ALA A 120 -9.70 -25.19 2.87
CA ALA A 120 -8.74 -25.27 1.76
C ALA A 120 -7.66 -26.35 1.99
N ILE A 121 -7.63 -26.99 3.17
CA ILE A 121 -6.60 -27.98 3.51
C ILE A 121 -7.07 -29.37 3.11
N GLN A 122 -6.33 -30.02 2.21
CA GLN A 122 -6.57 -31.42 1.87
C GLN A 122 -6.44 -32.31 3.12
N ASN A 123 -7.48 -33.10 3.42
CA ASN A 123 -7.57 -33.91 4.63
C ASN A 123 -7.35 -33.12 5.93
N GLY A 124 -7.81 -31.86 5.97
CA GLY A 124 -7.56 -30.91 7.07
C GLY A 124 -7.88 -31.46 8.46
N ASN A 125 -8.98 -32.20 8.63
CA ASN A 125 -9.38 -32.80 9.91
C ASN A 125 -8.29 -33.67 10.56
N LEU A 126 -7.58 -34.50 9.78
CA LEU A 126 -6.53 -35.37 10.30
C LEU A 126 -5.33 -34.54 10.79
N HIS A 127 -4.91 -33.58 9.98
CA HIS A 127 -3.78 -32.70 10.30
C HIS A 127 -4.09 -31.78 11.50
N LEU A 128 -5.33 -31.29 11.59
CA LEU A 128 -5.79 -30.46 12.71
C LEU A 128 -5.87 -31.24 14.02
N LYS A 129 -6.35 -32.49 13.99
CA LYS A 129 -6.33 -33.36 15.18
C LYS A 129 -4.91 -33.57 15.69
N ARG A 130 -3.96 -33.90 14.80
CA ARG A 130 -2.54 -34.07 15.14
C ARG A 130 -1.93 -32.79 15.72
N PHE A 131 -2.19 -31.64 15.09
CA PHE A 131 -1.69 -30.34 15.56
C PHE A 131 -2.26 -29.94 16.93
N ARG A 132 -3.55 -30.19 17.17
CA ARG A 132 -4.18 -29.95 18.48
C ARG A 132 -3.60 -30.87 19.56
N ALA A 133 -3.30 -32.12 19.24
CA ALA A 133 -2.65 -33.05 20.16
C ALA A 133 -1.23 -32.60 20.51
N SER A 134 -0.40 -32.23 19.52
CA SER A 134 0.98 -31.79 19.75
C SER A 134 1.05 -30.50 20.59
N ARG A 135 0.11 -29.56 20.37
CA ARG A 135 0.01 -28.33 21.16
C ARG A 135 -0.30 -28.58 22.64
N ARG A 136 -1.11 -29.61 22.96
CA ARG A 136 -1.39 -29.96 24.37
C ARG A 136 -0.16 -30.53 25.06
N THR A 137 0.59 -31.40 24.37
CA THR A 137 1.82 -31.99 24.93
C THR A 137 2.90 -30.93 25.14
N GLU A 138 3.07 -29.99 24.21
CA GLU A 138 4.02 -28.88 24.35
C GLU A 138 3.73 -28.01 25.59
N GLN A 139 2.44 -27.76 25.88
CA GLN A 139 2.03 -26.98 27.05
C GLN A 139 2.20 -27.72 28.38
N SER A 140 2.15 -29.06 28.38
CA SER A 140 2.33 -29.86 29.60
C SER A 140 3.79 -30.04 30.04
N HIS A 141 4.75 -29.69 29.19
CA HIS A 141 6.19 -29.81 29.46
C HIS A 141 6.88 -28.47 29.74
N GLN A 142 6.11 -27.38 29.80
CA GLN A 142 6.55 -26.05 30.22
C GLN A 142 6.02 -25.77 31.62
#